data_AF-A0A661ZAW5-F1
#
_entry.id   AF-A0A661ZAW5-F1
#
_cell.length_a   1.000
_cell.length_b   1.000
_cell.length_c   1.000
_cell.angle_alpha   90.00
_cell.angle_beta   90.00
_cell.angle_gamma   90.00
#
_symmetry.space_group_name_H-M   'P 1'
#
loop_
_entity.id
_entity.type
_entity.pdbx_description
1 polymer ?
#
loop_
_entity_poly.entity_id
_entity_poly.type
_entity_poly.pdbx_seq_one_letter_code
_entity_poly.pdbx_strand_id
1 'polypeptide(L)'
;MVVNRSLVDYTEWEDPVGREMYIWGHERIILGITEDIKFYPMQLDAFSNDALIYVYEPVQDYLFVRVVPGTSSKQLSAIEEVFQNHNPGYELEFDYVSKYNYNMLQDTESLTLVLKLFSGIAIFIAIMGLIGLSQFNNSRRTKEIGIHKVMGAQSGSLVRLLLSEFIKLVMISNLVALPLAYLVLWRIFKFFTYSTELKIQVFLIVFVLSVLLALATVTFHALRTARANPVKSLRYE
;
A
#
# COMPACT_ATOMS: atom_id res chain seq x y z
N MET A 1 -34.81 -19.76 -1.27
CA MET A 1 -33.38 -19.41 -1.13
C MET A 1 -32.92 -18.78 -2.44
N VAL A 2 -31.96 -17.85 -2.40
CA VAL A 2 -31.34 -17.28 -3.60
C VAL A 2 -29.86 -17.61 -3.56
N VAL A 3 -29.24 -17.86 -4.72
CA VAL A 3 -27.81 -18.19 -4.82
C VAL A 3 -27.11 -17.21 -5.75
N ASN A 4 -25.81 -16.99 -5.62
CA ASN A 4 -25.07 -16.16 -6.56
C ASN A 4 -24.59 -16.94 -7.80
N ARG A 5 -24.18 -16.22 -8.85
CA ARG A 5 -23.69 -16.82 -10.09
C ARG A 5 -22.43 -17.67 -9.87
N SER A 6 -21.52 -17.23 -8.99
CA SER A 6 -20.31 -18.02 -8.67
C SER A 6 -20.63 -19.41 -8.07
N LEU A 7 -21.69 -19.57 -7.27
CA LEU A 7 -22.12 -20.90 -6.80
C LEU A 7 -22.62 -21.78 -7.96
N VAL A 8 -23.40 -21.21 -8.88
CA VAL A 8 -23.95 -21.94 -10.03
C VAL A 8 -22.82 -22.44 -10.93
N ASP A 9 -21.82 -21.59 -11.18
CA ASP A 9 -20.65 -21.93 -11.99
C ASP A 9 -19.80 -23.02 -11.31
N TYR A 10 -19.60 -22.92 -9.99
CA TYR A 10 -18.84 -23.92 -9.22
C TYR A 10 -19.51 -25.29 -9.18
N THR A 11 -20.84 -25.32 -9.18
CA THR A 11 -21.64 -26.55 -9.08
C THR A 11 -22.00 -27.15 -10.44
N GLU A 12 -21.64 -26.47 -11.54
CA GLU A 12 -21.94 -26.86 -12.93
C GLU A 12 -23.44 -27.12 -13.17
N TRP A 13 -24.31 -26.32 -12.55
CA TRP A 13 -25.76 -26.49 -12.67
C TRP A 13 -26.30 -25.81 -13.94
N GLU A 14 -26.89 -26.61 -14.84
CA GLU A 14 -27.55 -26.08 -16.06
C GLU A 14 -28.88 -25.37 -15.76
N ASP A 15 -29.69 -25.90 -14.85
CA ASP A 15 -30.95 -25.28 -14.39
C ASP A 15 -31.06 -25.35 -12.86
N PRO A 16 -30.53 -24.34 -12.14
CA PRO A 16 -30.50 -24.36 -10.69
C PRO A 16 -31.83 -23.92 -10.06
N VAL A 17 -32.73 -23.25 -10.78
CA VAL A 17 -33.99 -22.74 -10.20
C VAL A 17 -34.99 -23.87 -10.05
N GLY A 18 -35.67 -23.94 -8.90
CA GLY A 18 -36.59 -25.03 -8.56
C GLY A 18 -35.91 -26.26 -7.97
N ARG A 19 -34.57 -26.30 -7.92
CA ARG A 19 -33.82 -27.39 -7.30
C ARG A 19 -33.96 -27.38 -5.78
N GLU A 20 -34.15 -28.56 -5.21
CA GLU A 20 -34.16 -28.79 -3.76
C GLU A 20 -32.75 -29.01 -3.22
N MET A 21 -32.48 -28.43 -2.06
CA MET A 21 -31.23 -28.57 -1.33
C MET A 21 -31.50 -28.72 0.16
N TYR A 22 -30.72 -29.58 0.80
CA TYR A 22 -30.72 -29.70 2.25
C TYR A 22 -29.59 -28.85 2.84
N ILE A 23 -29.94 -27.72 3.44
CA ILE A 23 -28.98 -26.76 4.02
C ILE A 23 -29.39 -26.49 5.47
N TRP A 24 -28.41 -26.54 6.37
CA TRP A 24 -28.58 -26.22 7.80
C TRP A 24 -29.78 -26.91 8.47
N GLY A 25 -30.03 -28.18 8.12
CA GLY A 25 -31.10 -28.98 8.71
C GLY A 25 -32.48 -28.79 8.08
N HIS A 26 -32.57 -28.00 6.99
CA HIS A 26 -33.83 -27.73 6.33
C HIS A 26 -33.76 -27.99 4.83
N GLU A 27 -34.85 -28.50 4.28
CA GLU A 27 -35.08 -28.53 2.84
C GLU A 27 -35.43 -27.12 2.35
N ARG A 28 -34.75 -26.68 1.30
CA ARG A 28 -34.84 -25.34 0.73
C ARG A 28 -34.84 -25.45 -0.79
N ILE A 29 -35.70 -24.67 -1.43
CA ILE A 29 -35.77 -24.57 -2.89
C ILE A 29 -35.02 -23.32 -3.34
N ILE A 30 -34.23 -23.46 -4.41
CA ILE A 30 -33.60 -22.32 -5.09
C ILE A 30 -34.67 -21.57 -5.88
N LEU A 31 -34.95 -20.33 -5.48
CA LEU A 31 -35.97 -19.47 -6.06
C LEU A 31 -35.41 -18.52 -7.13
N GLY A 32 -34.10 -18.33 -7.16
CA GLY A 32 -33.47 -17.42 -8.10
C GLY A 32 -31.96 -17.33 -7.94
N ILE A 33 -31.35 -16.66 -8.90
CA ILE A 33 -29.91 -16.42 -8.98
C ILE A 33 -29.66 -14.91 -8.93
N THR A 34 -28.70 -14.47 -8.13
CA THR A 34 -28.23 -13.08 -8.08
C THR A 34 -26.85 -12.94 -8.72
N GLU A 35 -26.52 -11.72 -9.13
CA GLU A 35 -25.14 -11.34 -9.44
C GLU A 35 -24.25 -11.46 -8.20
N ASP A 36 -22.95 -11.64 -8.43
CA ASP A 36 -21.97 -11.78 -7.36
C ASP A 36 -21.81 -10.46 -6.58
N ILE A 37 -22.01 -10.54 -5.26
CA ILE A 37 -21.86 -9.42 -4.34
C ILE A 37 -20.66 -9.72 -3.44
N LYS A 38 -19.77 -8.76 -3.28
CA LYS A 38 -18.57 -8.91 -2.44
C LYS A 38 -18.91 -8.57 -1.00
N PHE A 39 -18.89 -9.58 -0.14
CA PHE A 39 -19.33 -9.46 1.25
C PHE A 39 -18.21 -9.09 2.24
N TYR A 40 -16.95 -9.46 1.94
CA TYR A 40 -15.80 -9.19 2.82
C TYR A 40 -14.86 -8.08 2.28
N PRO A 41 -14.21 -7.30 3.17
CA PRO A 41 -13.17 -6.35 2.77
C PRO A 41 -11.92 -7.06 2.23
N MET A 42 -11.84 -7.17 0.90
CA MET A 42 -10.67 -6.99 0.01
C MET A 42 -9.30 -7.65 0.31
N GLN A 43 -9.12 -8.50 1.31
CA GLN A 43 -7.74 -8.89 1.72
C GLN A 43 -7.29 -10.32 1.40
N LEU A 44 -8.16 -11.26 0.98
CA LEU A 44 -7.70 -12.57 0.54
C LEU A 44 -8.51 -13.12 -0.64
N ASP A 45 -7.81 -13.43 -1.73
CA ASP A 45 -8.32 -14.18 -2.89
C ASP A 45 -8.84 -15.58 -2.56
N ALA A 46 -8.55 -16.09 -1.35
CA ALA A 46 -9.04 -17.41 -0.94
C ALA A 46 -10.58 -17.50 -0.89
N PHE A 47 -11.28 -16.35 -0.92
CA PHE A 47 -12.73 -16.24 -0.72
C PHE A 47 -13.43 -15.32 -1.75
N SER A 48 -12.71 -14.88 -2.79
CA SER A 48 -13.15 -13.75 -3.64
C SER A 48 -14.27 -14.08 -4.64
N ASN A 49 -14.62 -15.37 -4.80
CA ASN A 49 -15.81 -15.86 -5.50
C ASN A 49 -16.56 -16.86 -4.59
N ASP A 50 -16.76 -16.51 -3.32
CA ASP A 50 -17.49 -17.41 -2.44
C ASP A 50 -18.85 -17.71 -3.04
N ALA A 51 -19.11 -19.00 -3.17
CA ALA A 51 -20.43 -19.56 -3.39
C ALA A 51 -21.35 -19.04 -2.27
N LEU A 52 -22.17 -18.05 -2.57
CA LEU A 52 -23.06 -17.40 -1.61
C LEU A 52 -24.47 -17.95 -1.73
N ILE A 53 -25.02 -18.24 -0.56
CA ILE A 53 -26.38 -18.72 -0.38
C ILE A 53 -27.12 -17.73 0.52
N TYR A 54 -28.18 -17.14 -0.01
CA TYR A 54 -29.06 -16.21 0.68
C TYR A 54 -30.33 -16.95 1.12
N VAL A 55 -30.44 -17.17 2.43
CA VAL A 55 -31.62 -17.77 3.05
C VAL A 55 -32.41 -16.68 3.76
N TYR A 56 -33.72 -16.68 3.55
CA TYR A 56 -34.62 -15.91 4.39
C TYR A 56 -34.95 -16.74 5.62
N GLU A 57 -34.53 -16.27 6.79
CA GLU A 57 -35.00 -16.79 8.07
C GLU A 57 -35.92 -15.75 8.71
N PRO A 58 -37.13 -16.14 9.16
CA PRO A 58 -38.15 -15.20 9.62
C PRO A 58 -37.82 -14.53 10.96
N VAL A 59 -36.84 -15.06 11.70
CA VAL A 59 -36.36 -14.49 12.97
C VAL A 59 -34.90 -14.09 12.77
N GLN A 60 -34.60 -12.80 12.99
CA GLN A 60 -33.28 -12.22 12.85
C GLN A 60 -33.03 -11.26 14.01
N ASP A 61 -31.79 -11.24 14.48
CA ASP A 61 -31.36 -10.33 15.55
C ASP A 61 -30.93 -8.96 14.99
N TYR A 62 -30.90 -8.79 13.67
CA TYR A 62 -30.51 -7.56 12.99
C TYR A 62 -31.31 -7.32 11.71
N LEU A 63 -31.50 -6.05 11.36
CA LEU A 63 -32.16 -5.61 10.13
C LEU A 63 -31.34 -4.53 9.43
N PHE A 64 -31.01 -4.75 8.15
CA PHE A 64 -30.38 -3.73 7.33
C PHE A 64 -31.44 -2.79 6.74
N VAL A 65 -31.41 -1.53 7.15
CA VAL A 65 -32.30 -0.48 6.63
C VAL A 65 -31.49 0.52 5.82
N ARG A 66 -31.83 0.68 4.54
CA ARG A 66 -31.23 1.72 3.69
C ARG A 66 -31.96 3.03 3.89
N VAL A 67 -31.24 4.04 4.39
CA VAL A 67 -31.75 5.40 4.57
C VAL A 67 -31.25 6.34 3.48
N VAL A 68 -31.97 7.43 3.22
CA VAL A 68 -31.59 8.43 2.21
C VAL A 68 -30.41 9.25 2.72
N PRO A 69 -29.41 9.62 1.90
CA PRO A 69 -28.32 10.48 2.35
C PRO A 69 -28.85 11.82 2.92
N GLY A 70 -28.35 12.25 4.09
CA GLY A 70 -28.85 13.44 4.78
C GLY A 70 -30.05 13.20 5.71
N THR A 71 -30.34 11.93 6.01
CA THR A 71 -31.41 11.52 6.94
C THR A 71 -31.24 12.17 8.31
N SER A 72 -32.31 12.78 8.80
CA SER A 72 -32.35 13.48 10.10
C SER A 72 -32.74 12.53 11.24
N SER A 73 -32.51 12.95 12.49
CA SER A 73 -32.97 12.25 13.70
C SER A 73 -34.48 11.90 13.66
N LYS A 74 -35.31 12.65 12.92
CA LYS A 74 -36.75 12.38 12.79
C LYS A 74 -37.08 11.06 12.07
N GLN A 75 -36.29 10.64 11.10
CA GLN A 75 -36.53 9.38 10.39
C GLN A 75 -36.10 8.17 11.23
N LEU A 76 -35.08 8.32 12.07
CA LEU A 76 -34.70 7.30 13.03
C LEU A 76 -35.79 7.09 14.09
N SER A 77 -36.36 8.19 14.61
CA SER A 77 -37.49 8.11 15.53
C SER A 77 -38.72 7.43 14.92
N ALA A 78 -38.98 7.65 13.62
CA ALA A 78 -40.07 6.95 12.94
C ALA A 78 -39.82 5.44 12.80
N ILE A 79 -38.56 5.03 12.56
CA ILE A 79 -38.17 3.61 12.54
C ILE A 79 -38.34 3.00 13.94
N GLU A 80 -37.90 3.71 14.97
CA GLU A 80 -38.02 3.28 16.36
C GLU A 80 -39.50 3.10 16.78
N GLU A 81 -40.37 4.04 16.42
CA GLU A 81 -41.80 3.95 16.69
C GLU A 81 -42.43 2.71 16.03
N VAL A 82 -42.11 2.48 14.75
CA VAL A 82 -42.60 1.29 14.03
C VAL A 82 -42.07 0.01 14.69
N PHE A 83 -40.81 -0.02 15.11
CA PHE A 83 -40.22 -1.19 15.76
C PHE A 83 -40.90 -1.49 17.10
N GLN A 84 -41.06 -0.49 17.97
CA GLN A 84 -41.67 -0.68 19.30
C GLN A 84 -43.14 -1.10 19.21
N ASN A 85 -43.87 -0.62 18.20
CA ASN A 85 -45.26 -1.02 17.97
C ASN A 85 -45.40 -2.51 17.59
N HIS A 86 -44.42 -3.07 16.88
CA HIS A 86 -44.48 -4.46 16.39
C HIS A 86 -43.71 -5.45 17.26
N ASN A 87 -42.67 -5.00 17.98
CA ASN A 87 -41.80 -5.82 18.82
C ASN A 87 -41.69 -5.26 20.25
N PRO A 88 -42.81 -5.15 20.99
CA PRO A 88 -42.79 -4.63 22.36
C PRO A 88 -41.93 -5.52 23.26
N GLY A 89 -41.00 -4.92 24.01
CA GLY A 89 -40.12 -5.61 24.96
C GLY A 89 -38.69 -5.88 24.46
N TYR A 90 -38.38 -5.51 23.22
CA TYR A 90 -37.01 -5.54 22.68
C TYR A 90 -36.42 -4.13 22.61
N GLU A 91 -35.14 -4.01 23.01
CA GLU A 91 -34.39 -2.77 22.88
C GLU A 91 -33.84 -2.63 21.46
N LEU A 92 -34.05 -1.47 20.84
CA LEU A 92 -33.57 -1.19 19.49
C LEU A 92 -32.24 -0.45 19.56
N GLU A 93 -31.17 -1.08 19.09
CA GLU A 93 -29.87 -0.43 18.92
C GLU A 93 -29.64 -0.04 17.45
N PHE A 94 -29.22 1.20 17.22
CA PHE A 94 -28.88 1.68 15.88
C PHE A 94 -27.38 1.60 15.65
N ASP A 95 -26.97 0.64 14.84
CA ASP A 95 -25.60 0.59 14.31
C ASP A 95 -25.53 1.08 12.87
N TYR A 96 -24.54 1.93 12.60
CA TYR A 96 -24.31 2.48 11.29
C TYR A 96 -23.23 1.70 10.57
N VAL A 97 -23.56 1.19 9.38
CA VAL A 97 -22.59 0.54 8.47
C VAL A 97 -21.39 1.49 8.17
N SER A 98 -21.61 2.81 8.18
CA SER A 98 -20.52 3.79 8.03
C SER A 98 -19.47 3.72 9.14
N LYS A 99 -19.87 3.41 10.39
CA LYS A 99 -18.96 3.24 11.53
C LYS A 99 -18.12 1.97 11.36
N TYR A 100 -18.72 0.88 10.86
CA TYR A 100 -18.01 -0.35 10.55
C TYR A 100 -16.96 -0.13 9.44
N ASN A 101 -17.34 0.56 8.36
CA ASN A 101 -16.40 0.95 7.30
C ASN A 101 -15.27 1.85 7.82
N TYR A 102 -15.58 2.77 8.74
CA TYR A 102 -14.58 3.67 9.34
C TYR A 102 -13.56 2.94 10.21
N ASN A 103 -13.99 1.97 11.01
CA ASN A 103 -13.08 1.15 11.82
C ASN A 103 -12.15 0.30 10.93
N MET A 104 -12.70 -0.31 9.87
CA MET A 104 -11.89 -1.04 8.88
C MET A 104 -10.89 -0.14 8.16
N LEU A 105 -11.28 1.10 7.85
CA LEU A 105 -10.36 2.11 7.30
C LEU A 105 -9.24 2.46 8.28
N GLN A 106 -9.53 2.64 9.58
CA GLN A 106 -8.49 2.90 10.59
C GLN A 106 -7.45 1.79 10.71
N ASP A 107 -7.87 0.53 10.61
CA ASP A 107 -6.94 -0.61 10.62
C ASP A 107 -5.99 -0.55 9.41
N THR A 108 -6.50 -0.18 8.23
CA THR A 108 -5.68 -0.01 7.01
C THR A 108 -4.78 1.23 7.08
N GLU A 109 -5.23 2.32 7.71
CA GLU A 109 -4.43 3.53 7.91
C GLU A 109 -3.22 3.27 8.82
N SER A 110 -3.43 2.50 9.89
CA SER A 110 -2.37 2.11 10.83
C SER A 110 -1.27 1.32 10.15
N LEU A 111 -1.62 0.31 9.35
CA LEU A 111 -0.65 -0.47 8.56
C LEU A 111 0.10 0.41 7.56
N THR A 112 -0.63 1.30 6.87
CA THR A 112 -0.03 2.25 5.92
C THR A 112 0.99 3.17 6.60
N LEU A 113 0.69 3.66 7.81
CA LEU A 113 1.59 4.50 8.58
C LEU A 113 2.86 3.75 8.98
N VAL A 114 2.74 2.50 9.44
CA VAL A 114 3.87 1.65 9.79
C VAL A 114 4.78 1.39 8.57
N LEU A 115 4.19 1.07 7.41
CA LEU A 115 4.96 0.90 6.17
C LEU A 115 5.69 2.18 5.73
N LYS A 116 5.06 3.35 5.89
CA LYS A 116 5.69 4.64 5.60
C LYS A 116 6.87 4.91 6.53
N LEU A 117 6.73 4.60 7.82
CA LEU A 117 7.82 4.75 8.80
C LEU A 117 9.01 3.84 8.47
N PHE A 118 8.76 2.55 8.21
CA PHE A 118 9.82 1.62 7.80
C PHE A 118 10.50 2.04 6.50
N SER A 119 9.73 2.52 5.52
CA SER A 119 10.28 3.06 4.27
C SER A 119 11.18 4.27 4.53
N GLY A 120 10.76 5.19 5.42
CA GLY A 120 11.56 6.34 5.82
C GLY A 120 12.88 5.95 6.51
N ILE A 121 12.82 4.98 7.42
CA ILE A 121 14.01 4.44 8.10
C ILE A 121 14.96 3.77 7.09
N ALA A 122 14.44 2.98 6.16
CA ALA A 122 15.23 2.33 5.13
C ALA A 122 15.97 3.35 4.25
N ILE A 123 15.28 4.44 3.85
CA ILE A 123 15.89 5.55 3.10
C ILE A 123 16.99 6.22 3.93
N PHE A 124 16.74 6.48 5.21
CA PHE A 124 17.73 7.07 6.10
C PHE A 124 19.00 6.22 6.23
N ILE A 125 18.85 4.91 6.43
CA ILE A 125 19.97 3.96 6.49
C ILE A 125 20.72 3.92 5.15
N ALA A 126 20.02 3.93 4.02
CA ALA A 126 20.64 3.96 2.69
C ALA A 126 21.49 5.22 2.48
N ILE A 127 20.99 6.38 2.91
CA ILE A 127 21.73 7.66 2.85
C ILE A 127 22.98 7.58 3.75
N MET A 128 22.88 7.04 4.96
CA MET A 128 24.05 6.84 5.82
C MET A 128 25.10 5.93 5.17
N GLY A 129 24.68 4.86 4.51
CA GLY A 129 25.57 3.96 3.77
C GLY A 129 26.30 4.67 2.62
N LEU A 130 25.58 5.46 1.82
CA LEU A 130 26.17 6.28 0.74
C LEU A 130 27.19 7.28 1.28
N ILE A 131 26.89 7.92 2.40
CA ILE A 131 27.81 8.84 3.08
C ILE A 131 29.06 8.09 3.54
N GLY A 132 28.91 6.93 4.17
CA GLY A 132 30.04 6.10 4.63
C GLY A 132 30.96 5.69 3.48
N LEU A 133 30.40 5.23 2.37
CA LEU A 133 31.13 4.89 1.14
C LEU A 133 31.86 6.11 0.56
N SER A 134 31.20 7.28 0.53
CA SER A 134 31.81 8.52 0.06
C SER A 134 32.97 8.98 0.93
N GLN A 135 32.84 8.90 2.26
CA GLN A 135 33.92 9.25 3.18
C GLN A 135 35.12 8.30 3.02
N PHE A 136 34.88 7.00 2.87
CA PHE A 136 35.94 6.01 2.68
C PHE A 136 36.69 6.18 1.34
N ASN A 137 35.98 6.49 0.26
CA ASN A 137 36.63 6.75 -1.03
C ASN A 137 37.40 8.08 -1.03
N ASN A 138 36.87 9.12 -0.38
CA ASN A 138 37.57 10.40 -0.26
C ASN A 138 38.86 10.27 0.57
N SER A 139 38.86 9.52 1.66
CA SER A 139 40.06 9.36 2.50
C SER A 139 41.22 8.72 1.72
N ARG A 140 40.94 7.72 0.87
CA ARG A 140 41.94 7.08 0.00
C ARG A 140 42.49 8.01 -1.08
N ARG A 141 41.68 8.95 -1.59
CA ARG A 141 42.07 9.89 -2.66
C ARG A 141 42.56 11.24 -2.16
N THR A 142 42.60 11.47 -0.84
CA THR A 142 43.05 12.73 -0.24
C THR A 142 44.45 13.15 -0.70
N LYS A 143 45.36 12.18 -0.90
CA LYS A 143 46.72 12.46 -1.41
C LYS A 143 46.72 12.97 -2.86
N GLU A 144 45.98 12.33 -3.78
CA GLU A 144 45.83 12.80 -5.17
C GLU A 144 45.15 14.17 -5.23
N ILE A 145 44.11 14.36 -4.41
CA ILE A 145 43.33 15.60 -4.31
C ILE A 145 44.20 16.76 -3.82
N GLY A 146 45.02 16.52 -2.78
CA GLY A 146 45.95 17.50 -2.23
C GLY A 146 47.01 17.92 -3.25
N ILE A 147 47.60 16.96 -3.97
CA ILE A 147 48.61 17.23 -5.00
C ILE A 147 48.01 18.05 -6.16
N HIS A 148 46.82 17.69 -6.66
CA HIS A 148 46.14 18.45 -7.72
C HIS A 148 45.77 19.87 -7.30
N LYS A 149 45.36 20.08 -6.03
CA LYS A 149 44.98 21.39 -5.49
C LYS A 149 46.20 22.31 -5.34
N VAL A 150 47.37 21.77 -5.01
CA VAL A 150 48.65 22.51 -4.95
C VAL A 150 49.17 22.83 -6.36
N MET A 151 48.90 21.98 -7.35
CA MET A 151 49.21 22.24 -8.76
C MET A 151 48.23 23.19 -9.48
N GLY A 152 47.34 23.87 -8.75
CA GLY A 152 46.43 24.87 -9.32
C GLY A 152 45.21 24.30 -10.05
N ALA A 153 44.89 23.01 -9.88
CA ALA A 153 43.70 22.43 -10.47
C ALA A 153 42.42 23.05 -9.88
N GLN A 154 41.55 23.56 -10.74
CA GLN A 154 40.29 24.19 -10.38
C GLN A 154 39.41 23.21 -9.59
N SER A 155 38.94 23.62 -8.41
CA SER A 155 38.14 22.83 -7.47
C SER A 155 36.93 22.12 -8.10
N GLY A 156 36.42 22.63 -9.23
CA GLY A 156 35.30 22.05 -9.98
C GLY A 156 35.60 20.75 -10.72
N SER A 157 36.84 20.53 -11.20
CA SER A 157 37.21 19.29 -11.92
C SER A 157 37.12 18.07 -11.00
N LEU A 158 37.55 18.24 -9.75
CA LEU A 158 37.52 17.19 -8.75
C LEU A 158 36.09 16.82 -8.31
N VAL A 159 35.26 17.84 -8.10
CA VAL A 159 33.84 17.65 -7.78
C VAL A 159 33.12 16.92 -8.91
N ARG A 160 33.44 17.26 -10.17
CA ARG A 160 32.89 16.59 -11.36
C ARG A 160 33.29 15.12 -11.47
N LEU A 161 34.56 14.80 -11.19
CA LEU A 161 35.05 13.42 -11.21
C LEU A 161 34.30 12.57 -10.17
N LEU A 162 34.23 13.07 -8.92
CA LEU A 162 33.48 12.43 -7.82
C LEU A 162 32.01 12.23 -8.17
N LEU A 163 31.32 13.28 -8.63
CA LEU A 163 29.92 13.18 -9.06
C LEU A 163 29.73 12.14 -10.17
N SER A 164 30.63 12.08 -11.15
CA SER A 164 30.49 11.16 -12.29
C SER A 164 30.61 9.68 -11.90
N GLU A 165 31.49 9.34 -10.95
CA GLU A 165 31.64 7.97 -10.44
C GLU A 165 30.42 7.54 -9.63
N PHE A 166 29.91 8.42 -8.76
CA PHE A 166 28.73 8.14 -7.95
C PHE A 166 27.45 8.05 -8.78
N ILE A 167 27.24 8.95 -9.75
CA ILE A 167 26.08 8.90 -10.64
C ILE A 167 26.07 7.61 -11.45
N LYS A 168 27.23 7.15 -11.96
CA LYS A 168 27.32 5.86 -12.67
C LYS A 168 26.87 4.70 -11.78
N LEU A 169 27.32 4.65 -10.53
CA LEU A 169 26.88 3.63 -9.57
C LEU A 169 25.37 3.68 -9.34
N VAL A 170 24.81 4.87 -9.11
CA VAL A 170 23.36 5.06 -8.87
C VAL A 170 22.53 4.64 -10.10
N MET A 171 23.00 4.95 -11.31
CA MET A 171 22.35 4.54 -12.55
C MET A 171 22.33 3.02 -12.69
N ILE A 172 23.46 2.34 -12.44
CA ILE A 172 23.54 0.88 -12.47
C ILE A 172 22.62 0.27 -11.39
N SER A 173 22.62 0.82 -10.18
CA SER A 173 21.74 0.35 -9.11
C SER A 173 20.27 0.49 -9.48
N ASN A 174 19.85 1.63 -10.06
CA ASN A 174 18.46 1.81 -10.51
C ASN A 174 18.08 0.85 -11.64
N LEU A 175 19.01 0.58 -12.57
CA LEU A 175 18.77 -0.34 -13.68
C LEU A 175 18.48 -1.77 -13.19
N VAL A 176 19.05 -2.18 -12.06
CA VAL A 176 18.80 -3.50 -11.46
C VAL A 176 17.62 -3.47 -10.49
N ALA A 177 17.53 -2.43 -9.66
CA ALA A 177 16.54 -2.34 -8.59
C ALA A 177 15.12 -2.13 -9.11
N LEU A 178 14.91 -1.31 -10.15
CA LEU A 178 13.57 -1.01 -10.65
C LEU A 178 12.90 -2.22 -11.31
N PRO A 179 13.56 -2.99 -12.21
CA PRO A 179 12.97 -4.22 -12.75
C PRO A 179 12.72 -5.26 -11.67
N LEU A 180 13.63 -5.41 -10.71
CA LEU A 180 13.45 -6.34 -9.61
C LEU A 180 12.25 -5.97 -8.74
N ALA A 181 12.11 -4.69 -8.39
CA ALA A 181 10.97 -4.16 -7.66
C ALA A 181 9.66 -4.37 -8.44
N TYR A 182 9.67 -4.14 -9.75
CA TYR A 182 8.52 -4.39 -10.61
C TYR A 182 8.10 -5.87 -10.58
N LEU A 183 9.04 -6.81 -10.72
CA LEU A 183 8.75 -8.25 -10.69
C LEU A 183 8.17 -8.69 -9.35
N VAL A 184 8.73 -8.20 -8.24
CA VAL A 184 8.24 -8.52 -6.89
C VAL A 184 6.82 -7.96 -6.69
N LEU A 185 6.61 -6.69 -7.03
CA LEU A 185 5.30 -6.05 -6.90
C LEU A 185 4.26 -6.71 -7.81
N TRP A 186 4.63 -7.05 -9.04
CA TRP A 186 3.74 -7.75 -9.96
C TRP A 186 3.33 -9.12 -9.41
N ARG A 187 4.27 -9.86 -8.81
CA ARG A 187 3.97 -11.15 -8.18
C ARG A 187 3.05 -10.98 -6.96
N ILE A 188 3.31 -9.98 -6.12
CA ILE A 188 2.46 -9.68 -4.96
C ILE A 188 1.06 -9.28 -5.41
N PHE A 189 0.94 -8.41 -6.41
CA PHE A 189 -0.34 -7.88 -6.88
C PHE A 189 -1.20 -8.96 -7.54
N LYS A 190 -0.59 -9.99 -8.13
CA LYS A 190 -1.30 -11.17 -8.62
C LYS A 190 -2.01 -11.99 -7.55
N PHE A 191 -1.63 -11.88 -6.28
CA PHE A 191 -2.35 -12.52 -5.17
C PHE A 191 -3.54 -11.69 -4.67
N PHE A 192 -3.77 -10.51 -5.24
CA PHE A 192 -4.86 -9.62 -4.86
C PHE A 192 -5.79 -9.36 -6.05
N THR A 193 -7.04 -9.79 -5.94
CA THR A 193 -8.12 -9.61 -6.94
C THR A 193 -8.35 -8.14 -7.32
N TYR A 194 -8.15 -7.23 -6.37
CA TYR A 194 -8.29 -5.78 -6.55
C TYR A 194 -6.99 -5.10 -6.17
N SER A 195 -6.01 -5.15 -7.08
CA SER A 195 -4.78 -4.38 -6.98
C SER A 195 -4.83 -3.16 -7.90
N THR A 196 -4.18 -2.07 -7.48
CA THR A 196 -4.02 -0.91 -8.38
C THR A 196 -3.06 -1.31 -9.50
N GLU A 197 -3.32 -0.89 -10.74
CA GLU A 197 -2.37 -1.13 -11.82
C GLU A 197 -1.01 -0.48 -11.50
N LEU A 198 0.07 -1.23 -11.72
CA LEU A 198 1.43 -0.73 -11.55
C LEU A 198 1.72 0.34 -12.61
N LYS A 199 1.46 1.60 -12.26
CA LYS A 199 1.73 2.74 -13.13
C LYS A 199 3.24 2.94 -13.28
N ILE A 200 3.72 2.86 -14.52
CA ILE A 200 5.13 3.13 -14.86
C ILE A 200 5.60 4.52 -14.35
N GLN A 201 4.67 5.47 -14.21
CA GLN A 201 4.91 6.81 -13.67
C GLN A 201 5.52 6.77 -12.26
N VAL A 202 5.12 5.81 -11.40
CA VAL A 202 5.65 5.69 -10.04
C VAL A 202 7.13 5.31 -10.09
N PHE A 203 7.50 4.37 -10.95
CA PHE A 203 8.90 3.95 -11.13
C PHE A 203 9.76 5.09 -11.68
N LEU A 204 9.22 5.89 -12.60
CA LEU A 204 9.91 7.06 -13.15
C LEU A 204 10.11 8.16 -12.08
N ILE A 205 9.12 8.40 -11.23
CA ILE A 205 9.25 9.33 -10.09
C ILE A 205 10.32 8.83 -9.12
N VAL A 206 10.30 7.55 -8.76
CA VAL A 206 11.29 6.94 -7.85
C VAL A 206 12.70 7.01 -8.46
N PHE A 207 12.85 6.77 -9.76
CA PHE A 207 14.12 6.91 -10.48
C PHE A 207 14.66 8.34 -10.37
N VAL A 208 13.83 9.35 -10.67
CA VAL A 208 14.24 10.75 -10.61
C VAL A 208 14.59 11.16 -9.17
N LEU A 209 13.75 10.78 -8.20
CA LEU A 209 13.98 11.09 -6.79
C LEU A 209 15.26 10.44 -6.25
N SER A 210 15.55 9.20 -6.62
CA SER A 210 16.77 8.51 -6.17
C SER A 210 18.04 9.17 -6.71
N VAL A 211 18.02 9.60 -7.97
CA VAL A 211 19.13 10.35 -8.59
C VAL A 211 19.29 11.72 -7.94
N LEU A 212 18.19 12.46 -7.69
CA LEU A 212 18.24 13.76 -7.02
C LEU A 212 18.78 13.64 -5.59
N LEU A 213 18.34 12.64 -4.82
CA LEU A 213 18.84 12.37 -3.47
C LEU A 213 20.33 12.05 -3.47
N ALA A 214 20.79 11.21 -4.39
CA ALA A 214 22.21 10.89 -4.52
C ALA A 214 23.04 12.13 -4.88
N LEU A 215 22.59 12.93 -5.86
CA LEU A 215 23.22 14.19 -6.24
C LEU A 215 23.31 15.17 -5.07
N ALA A 216 22.22 15.35 -4.33
CA ALA A 216 22.18 16.23 -3.16
C ALA A 216 23.18 15.78 -2.09
N THR A 217 23.20 14.49 -1.79
CA THR A 217 24.09 13.91 -0.76
C THR A 217 25.56 14.05 -1.15
N VAL A 218 25.93 13.68 -2.38
CA VAL A 218 27.31 13.75 -2.87
C VAL A 218 27.77 15.20 -2.98
N THR A 219 26.93 16.10 -3.49
CA THR A 219 27.26 17.52 -3.62
C THR A 219 27.48 18.15 -2.24
N PHE A 220 26.61 17.87 -1.28
CA PHE A 220 26.75 18.34 0.09
C PHE A 220 28.08 17.88 0.70
N HIS A 221 28.44 16.61 0.53
CA HIS A 221 29.72 16.08 1.00
C HIS A 221 30.92 16.70 0.28
N ALA A 222 30.89 16.77 -1.05
CA ALA A 222 31.97 17.34 -1.85
C ALA A 222 32.24 18.81 -1.48
N LEU A 223 31.18 19.61 -1.30
CA LEU A 223 31.31 21.00 -0.87
C LEU A 223 31.86 21.12 0.56
N ARG A 224 31.38 20.27 1.48
CA ARG A 224 31.87 20.24 2.86
C ARG A 224 33.36 19.87 2.91
N THR A 225 33.78 18.89 2.12
CA THR A 225 35.19 18.48 2.02
C THR A 225 36.05 19.54 1.32
N ALA A 226 35.55 20.20 0.27
CA ALA A 226 36.29 21.26 -0.42
C ALA A 226 36.52 22.51 0.46
N ARG A 227 35.55 22.82 1.34
CA ARG A 227 35.62 23.91 2.33
C ARG A 227 36.41 23.54 3.60
N ALA A 228 36.69 22.26 3.83
CA ALA A 228 37.55 21.84 4.94
C ALA A 228 38.96 22.41 4.71
N ASN A 229 39.44 23.16 5.70
CA ASN A 229 40.65 23.98 5.57
C ASN A 229 41.90 23.06 5.46
N PRO A 230 42.64 23.06 4.32
CA PRO A 230 43.72 22.11 4.05
C PRO A 230 44.92 22.23 5.00
N VAL A 231 45.00 23.33 5.76
CA VAL A 231 46.06 23.57 6.75
C VAL A 231 45.97 22.61 7.94
N LYS A 232 44.80 22.03 8.25
CA LYS A 232 44.67 21.00 9.31
C LYS A 232 45.03 19.59 8.84
N SER A 233 44.88 19.28 7.55
CA SER A 233 45.19 17.95 7.01
C SER A 233 46.69 17.69 6.79
N LEU A 234 47.51 18.75 6.75
CA LEU A 234 48.97 18.66 6.62
C LEU A 234 49.72 18.75 7.96
N ARG A 235 49.01 19.00 9.07
CA ARG A 235 49.60 19.12 10.42
C ARG A 235 49.45 17.85 11.27
N TYR A 236 49.01 16.76 10.64
CA TYR A 236 48.90 15.41 11.19
C TYR A 236 49.88 14.48 10.45
N GLU A 237 51.11 14.97 10.26
CA GLU A 237 52.34 14.18 10.33
C GLU A 237 53.22 14.81 11.40
#